data_AF-A0A9P3PQI9-F1
#
_entry.id   AF-A0A9P3PQI9-F1
#
_cell.length_a   1.000
_cell.length_b   1.000
_cell.length_c   1.000
_cell.angle_alpha   90.00
_cell.angle_beta   90.00
_cell.angle_gamma   90.00
#
_symmetry.space_group_name_H-M   'P 1'
#
loop_
_entity.id
_entity.type
_entity.pdbx_description
1 polymer ?
#
loop_
_entity_poly.entity_id
_entity_poly.type
_entity_poly.pdbx_seq_one_letter_code
_entity_poly.pdbx_strand_id
1 'polypeptide(L)'
;MSQRARDVNKRIQSPINLDKTIRAPPSKPVVKFGTVEKAEFENLGTTVEVVLSAGTVKFRQKEYVLQQFHFHTPSEHRIELEYFSLEIHFVYKAANNATLVLGALFELTKDGSTTALLTVLAASLDEITEPGSVTETGH
;
A
#
# COMPACT_ATOMS: atom_id res chain seq x y z
N MET A 1 18.23 -16.52 12.49
CA MET A 1 18.42 -16.33 11.04
C MET A 1 17.04 -16.32 10.39
N SER A 2 16.65 -15.12 9.96
CA SER A 2 15.27 -14.66 9.74
C SER A 2 14.58 -15.32 8.55
N GLN A 3 13.26 -15.51 8.66
CA GLN A 3 12.32 -16.00 7.65
C GLN A 3 12.51 -15.40 6.25
N ARG A 4 13.11 -14.19 6.16
CA ARG A 4 13.42 -13.49 4.90
C ARG A 4 14.28 -14.30 3.92
N ALA A 5 15.18 -15.18 4.38
CA ALA A 5 16.06 -15.94 3.48
C ALA A 5 15.36 -17.12 2.77
N ARG A 6 14.15 -17.52 3.18
CA ARG A 6 13.46 -18.71 2.63
C ARG A 6 12.53 -18.41 1.44
N ASP A 7 12.14 -17.15 1.23
CA ASP A 7 11.14 -16.79 0.21
C ASP A 7 11.75 -16.49 -1.17
N VAL A 8 13.03 -16.11 -1.25
CA VAL A 8 13.69 -15.67 -2.49
C VAL A 8 13.82 -16.75 -3.57
N ASN A 9 13.63 -18.03 -3.20
CA ASN A 9 13.65 -19.17 -4.12
C ASN A 9 12.25 -19.69 -4.52
N LYS A 10 11.18 -18.97 -4.15
CA LYS A 10 9.82 -19.34 -4.55
C LYS A 10 9.53 -18.87 -5.97
N ARG A 11 8.76 -19.67 -6.72
CA ARG A 11 8.39 -19.39 -8.12
C ARG A 11 7.30 -18.32 -8.28
N ILE A 12 6.67 -17.90 -7.19
CA ILE A 12 5.56 -16.93 -7.18
C ILE A 12 5.95 -15.85 -6.19
N GLN A 13 6.50 -14.75 -6.71
CA GLN A 13 6.97 -13.60 -5.95
C GLN A 13 6.42 -12.32 -6.57
N SER A 14 6.36 -11.29 -5.74
CA SER A 14 6.11 -9.90 -6.13
C SER A 14 7.37 -9.08 -5.81
N PRO A 15 7.57 -7.93 -6.48
CA PRO A 15 6.73 -7.36 -7.53
C PRO A 15 6.86 -8.10 -8.88
N ILE A 16 6.01 -7.72 -9.85
CA ILE A 16 6.07 -8.20 -11.23
C ILE A 16 6.01 -7.05 -12.24
N ASN A 17 6.46 -7.33 -13.46
CA ASN A 17 6.11 -6.51 -14.62
C ASN A 17 4.69 -6.84 -15.07
N LEU A 18 3.85 -5.82 -15.19
CA LEU A 18 2.51 -5.91 -15.75
C LEU A 18 2.59 -5.58 -17.23
N ASP A 19 2.31 -6.57 -18.06
CA ASP A 19 2.23 -6.43 -19.52
C ASP A 19 1.06 -7.27 -20.06
N LYS A 20 0.90 -7.29 -21.38
CA LYS A 20 -0.15 -8.05 -22.07
C LYS A 20 -0.18 -9.57 -21.77
N THR A 21 0.85 -10.15 -21.16
CA THR A 21 0.87 -11.56 -20.77
C THR A 21 0.11 -11.83 -19.47
N ILE A 22 -0.09 -10.80 -18.64
CA ILE A 22 -0.82 -10.90 -17.38
C ILE A 22 -2.32 -10.88 -17.65
N ARG A 23 -3.01 -11.91 -17.15
CA ARG A 23 -4.47 -12.04 -17.28
C ARG A 23 -5.17 -11.42 -16.09
N ALA A 24 -6.14 -10.55 -16.36
CA ALA A 24 -7.02 -10.03 -15.33
C ALA A 24 -7.83 -11.17 -14.67
N PRO A 25 -8.14 -11.07 -13.37
CA PRO A 25 -9.00 -12.02 -12.71
C PRO A 25 -10.43 -11.98 -13.29
N PRO A 26 -11.19 -13.09 -13.20
CA PRO A 26 -12.55 -13.17 -13.78
C PRO A 26 -13.59 -12.33 -13.03
N SER A 27 -13.26 -11.81 -11.86
CA SER A 27 -14.11 -10.92 -11.08
C SER A 27 -13.31 -9.75 -10.55
N LYS A 28 -13.99 -8.62 -10.32
CA LYS A 28 -13.39 -7.43 -9.72
C LYS A 28 -13.57 -7.47 -8.20
N PRO A 29 -12.59 -6.98 -7.41
CA PRO A 29 -12.79 -6.75 -5.99
C PRO A 29 -13.83 -5.64 -5.78
N VAL A 30 -14.62 -5.75 -4.71
CA VAL A 30 -15.49 -4.68 -4.21
C VAL A 30 -14.79 -4.02 -3.04
N VAL A 31 -14.36 -2.78 -3.23
CA VAL A 31 -13.60 -2.00 -2.24
C VAL A 31 -14.54 -1.04 -1.52
N LYS A 32 -14.41 -0.94 -0.21
CA LYS A 32 -15.10 0.03 0.64
C LYS A 32 -14.09 0.69 1.56
N PHE A 33 -14.07 2.01 1.56
CA PHE A 33 -13.29 2.79 2.50
C PHE A 33 -14.19 3.30 3.61
N GLY A 34 -13.70 3.26 4.85
CA GLY A 34 -14.34 3.92 5.98
C GLY A 34 -13.90 5.38 6.07
N THR A 35 -14.68 6.20 6.77
CA THR A 35 -14.21 7.53 7.20
C THR A 35 -13.19 7.35 8.32
N VAL A 36 -12.11 8.12 8.24
CA VAL A 36 -11.02 8.12 9.22
C VAL A 36 -10.80 9.57 9.61
N GLU A 37 -10.93 9.86 10.90
CA GLU A 37 -10.59 11.19 11.43
C GLU A 37 -9.08 11.29 11.66
N LYS A 38 -8.51 10.26 12.29
CA LYS A 38 -7.10 10.18 12.65
C LYS A 38 -6.60 8.75 12.57
N ALA A 39 -5.32 8.58 12.28
CA ALA A 39 -4.66 7.29 12.20
C ALA A 39 -3.21 7.45 12.65
N GLU A 40 -2.64 6.39 13.20
CA GLU A 40 -1.22 6.32 13.53
C GLU A 40 -0.39 6.33 12.24
N PHE A 41 0.66 7.15 12.21
CA PHE A 41 1.57 7.30 11.07
C PHE A 41 3.00 7.14 11.54
N GLU A 42 3.71 6.16 10.99
CA GLU A 42 4.99 5.70 11.50
C GLU A 42 6.07 5.73 10.42
N ASN A 43 7.31 5.98 10.84
CA ASN A 43 8.49 5.75 10.03
C ASN A 43 9.15 4.43 10.47
N LEU A 44 9.04 3.38 9.66
CA LEU A 44 9.63 2.07 9.97
C LEU A 44 11.11 1.97 9.58
N GLY A 45 11.73 3.06 9.13
CA GLY A 45 13.10 3.11 8.61
C GLY A 45 13.30 2.45 7.24
N THR A 46 12.30 1.74 6.74
CA THR A 46 12.29 1.10 5.42
C THR A 46 11.10 1.52 4.56
N THR A 47 10.00 1.92 5.21
CA THR A 47 8.82 2.53 4.61
C THR A 47 8.20 3.46 5.65
N VAL A 48 7.31 4.33 5.20
CA VAL A 48 6.37 5.03 6.08
C VAL A 48 5.02 4.31 6.00
N GLU A 49 4.37 4.09 7.14
CA GLU A 49 3.18 3.24 7.27
C GLU A 49 2.09 3.97 8.05
N VAL A 50 0.85 3.85 7.57
CA VAL A 50 -0.34 4.33 8.28
C VAL A 50 -1.12 3.12 8.77
N VAL A 51 -1.33 3.03 10.08
CA VAL A 51 -2.00 1.90 10.73
C VAL A 51 -3.47 2.25 10.97
N LEU A 52 -4.38 1.48 10.37
CA LEU A 52 -5.82 1.73 10.46
C LEU A 52 -6.66 0.52 10.07
N SER A 53 -7.80 0.37 10.76
CA SER A 53 -8.81 -0.66 10.49
C SER A 53 -10.10 -0.09 9.87
N ALA A 54 -9.94 0.77 8.86
CA ALA A 54 -11.06 1.51 8.27
C ALA A 54 -11.22 1.24 6.77
N GLY A 55 -11.70 0.04 6.44
CA GLY A 55 -12.04 -0.33 5.08
C GLY A 55 -12.08 -1.84 4.88
N THR A 56 -12.80 -2.27 3.86
CA THR A 56 -12.88 -3.69 3.48
C THR A 56 -12.76 -3.90 1.98
N VAL A 57 -12.26 -5.08 1.62
CA VAL A 57 -12.28 -5.61 0.26
C VAL A 57 -13.01 -6.93 0.27
N LYS A 58 -14.03 -7.07 -0.57
CA LYS A 58 -14.65 -8.37 -0.89
C LYS A 58 -14.12 -8.88 -2.22
N PHE A 59 -13.50 -10.05 -2.22
CA PHE A 59 -12.98 -10.69 -3.43
C PHE A 59 -13.09 -12.21 -3.33
N ARG A 60 -13.62 -12.87 -4.37
CA ARG A 60 -13.83 -14.33 -4.45
C ARG A 60 -14.53 -14.90 -3.19
N GLN A 61 -15.66 -14.28 -2.80
CA GLN A 61 -16.48 -14.65 -1.64
C GLN A 61 -15.75 -14.54 -0.28
N LYS A 62 -14.58 -13.90 -0.23
CA LYS A 62 -13.85 -13.63 0.99
C LYS A 62 -13.82 -12.12 1.26
N GLU A 63 -14.03 -11.76 2.51
CA GLU A 63 -13.88 -10.39 3.01
C GLU A 63 -12.51 -10.25 3.69
N TYR A 64 -11.87 -9.12 3.42
CA TYR A 64 -10.59 -8.72 4.00
C TYR A 64 -10.75 -7.32 4.61
N VAL A 65 -10.18 -7.11 5.80
CA VAL A 65 -10.21 -5.85 6.53
C VAL A 65 -8.85 -5.17 6.37
N LEU A 66 -8.86 -3.86 6.11
CA LEU A 66 -7.65 -3.05 6.01
C LEU A 66 -6.89 -3.12 7.35
N GLN A 67 -5.57 -3.24 7.31
CA GLN A 67 -4.73 -3.25 8.50
C GLN A 67 -3.79 -2.04 8.52
N GLN A 68 -3.20 -1.77 7.37
CA GLN A 68 -2.29 -0.65 7.14
C GLN A 68 -2.24 -0.32 5.66
N PHE A 69 -1.69 0.85 5.35
CA PHE A 69 -1.06 1.06 4.05
C PHE A 69 0.32 1.69 4.21
N HIS A 70 1.20 1.45 3.24
CA HIS A 70 2.56 1.95 3.26
C HIS A 70 3.05 2.29 1.85
N PHE A 71 4.20 2.94 1.78
CA PHE A 71 4.70 3.60 0.58
C PHE A 71 6.04 3.03 0.12
N HIS A 72 6.19 2.88 -1.20
CA HIS A 72 7.45 2.54 -1.85
C HIS A 72 7.82 3.63 -2.86
N THR A 73 9.09 4.04 -2.86
CA THR A 73 9.67 4.88 -3.91
C THR A 73 11.04 4.33 -4.32
N PRO A 74 11.29 4.06 -5.61
CA PRO A 74 10.31 4.08 -6.72
C PRO A 74 9.23 3.00 -6.56
N SER A 75 8.27 2.92 -7.50
CA SER A 75 7.30 1.81 -7.51
C SER A 75 8.00 0.45 -7.59
N GLU A 76 7.42 -0.55 -6.92
CA GLU A 76 7.91 -1.92 -6.98
C GLU A 76 7.42 -2.61 -8.26
N HIS A 77 6.12 -2.52 -8.54
CA HIS A 77 5.53 -2.99 -9.80
C HIS A 77 5.89 -2.06 -10.96
N ARG A 78 5.87 -2.64 -12.16
CA ARG A 78 6.11 -1.93 -13.41
C ARG A 78 4.97 -2.17 -14.37
N ILE A 79 4.71 -1.22 -15.26
CA ILE A 79 3.80 -1.41 -16.40
C ILE A 79 4.66 -1.30 -17.67
N GLU A 80 4.69 -2.35 -18.49
CA GLU A 80 5.50 -2.40 -19.71
C GLU A 80 6.98 -2.00 -19.45
N LEU A 81 7.54 -2.51 -18.34
CA LEU A 81 8.89 -2.27 -17.80
C LEU A 81 9.16 -0.85 -17.26
N GLU A 82 8.18 0.04 -17.26
CA GLU A 82 8.26 1.39 -16.72
C GLU A 82 7.96 1.40 -15.21
N TYR A 83 8.80 2.13 -14.44
CA TYR A 83 8.56 2.40 -13.02
C TYR A 83 7.80 3.72 -12.85
N PHE A 84 7.09 3.83 -11.74
CA PHE A 84 6.35 5.01 -11.32
C PHE A 84 7.06 5.66 -10.13
N SER A 85 6.73 6.93 -9.86
CA SER A 85 7.46 7.71 -8.84
C SER A 85 7.17 7.21 -7.42
N LEU A 86 5.98 6.65 -7.21
CA LEU A 86 5.51 6.16 -5.92
C LEU A 86 4.52 5.00 -6.14
N GLU A 87 4.53 4.04 -5.22
CA GLU A 87 3.51 2.99 -5.10
C GLU A 87 3.00 2.91 -3.66
N ILE A 88 1.69 2.87 -3.49
CA ILE A 88 1.04 2.62 -2.20
C ILE A 88 0.54 1.19 -2.14
N HIS A 89 0.85 0.48 -1.07
CA HIS A 89 0.31 -0.84 -0.76
C HIS A 89 -0.71 -0.74 0.37
N PHE A 90 -1.99 -0.99 0.09
CA PHE A 90 -3.02 -1.18 1.10
C PHE A 90 -3.10 -2.66 1.46
N VAL A 91 -2.72 -3.02 2.68
CA VAL A 91 -2.63 -4.40 3.14
C VAL A 91 -3.88 -4.80 3.90
N TYR A 92 -4.57 -5.82 3.39
CA TYR A 92 -5.79 -6.35 3.99
C TYR A 92 -5.58 -7.79 4.50
N LYS A 93 -6.26 -8.13 5.60
CA LYS A 93 -6.28 -9.49 6.16
C LYS A 93 -7.70 -10.03 6.25
N ALA A 94 -7.88 -11.30 5.90
CA ALA A 94 -9.11 -12.04 6.17
C ALA A 94 -9.05 -12.74 7.53
N ALA A 95 -10.20 -13.19 8.04
CA ALA A 95 -10.30 -13.93 9.31
C ALA A 95 -9.40 -15.17 9.40
N ASN A 96 -9.04 -15.77 8.25
CA ASN A 96 -8.14 -16.91 8.18
C ASN A 96 -6.67 -16.52 7.95
N ASN A 97 -6.28 -15.27 8.23
CA ASN A 97 -4.96 -14.66 8.02
C ASN A 97 -4.48 -14.60 6.55
N ALA A 98 -5.34 -14.91 5.59
CA ALA A 98 -5.03 -14.69 4.17
C ALA A 98 -4.84 -13.18 3.90
N THR A 99 -3.85 -12.86 3.08
CA THR A 99 -3.48 -11.48 2.75
C THR A 99 -3.95 -11.11 1.36
N LEU A 100 -4.47 -9.90 1.21
CA LEU A 100 -4.74 -9.25 -0.07
C LEU A 100 -4.10 -7.87 -0.04
N VAL A 101 -3.40 -7.49 -1.10
CA VAL A 101 -2.81 -6.15 -1.24
C VAL A 101 -3.47 -5.46 -2.44
N LEU A 102 -3.92 -4.22 -2.25
CA LEU A 102 -4.22 -3.32 -3.36
C LEU A 102 -3.03 -2.39 -3.55
N GLY A 103 -2.41 -2.44 -4.73
CA GLY A 103 -1.34 -1.53 -5.14
C GLY A 103 -1.91 -0.36 -5.95
N ALA A 104 -1.46 0.86 -5.67
CA ALA A 104 -1.77 2.06 -6.43
C ALA A 104 -0.48 2.75 -6.87
N LEU A 105 -0.30 2.92 -8.18
CA LEU A 105 0.85 3.58 -8.79
C LEU A 105 0.56 5.09 -8.96
N PHE A 106 1.58 5.91 -8.77
CA PHE A 106 1.47 7.37 -8.84
C PHE A 106 2.46 7.96 -9.85
N GLU A 107 1.93 8.83 -10.71
CA GLU A 107 2.71 9.68 -11.61
C GLU A 107 2.80 11.10 -11.07
N LEU A 108 3.89 11.80 -11.41
CA LEU A 108 4.02 13.22 -11.12
C LEU A 108 3.12 14.04 -12.03
N THR A 109 2.45 15.03 -11.46
CA THR A 109 1.63 15.98 -12.20
C THR A 109 2.46 17.21 -12.57
N LYS A 110 2.21 17.78 -13.76
CA LYS A 110 2.92 18.99 -14.21
C LYS A 110 2.45 20.26 -13.49
N ASP A 111 1.21 20.26 -13.02
CA ASP A 111 0.56 21.38 -12.36
C ASP A 111 0.65 21.33 -10.83
N GLY A 112 1.31 20.29 -10.28
CA GLY A 112 1.45 20.09 -8.84
C GLY A 112 0.16 19.61 -8.16
N SER A 113 -0.87 19.22 -8.91
CA SER A 113 -2.07 18.62 -8.35
C SER A 113 -1.74 17.30 -7.61
N THR A 114 -2.44 17.07 -6.50
CA THR A 114 -2.25 15.89 -5.65
C THR A 114 -3.59 15.38 -5.12
N THR A 115 -3.56 14.27 -4.38
CA THR A 115 -4.74 13.69 -3.73
C THR A 115 -4.92 14.23 -2.31
N ALA A 116 -6.16 14.30 -1.83
CA ALA A 116 -6.44 14.70 -0.45
C ALA A 116 -5.70 13.80 0.58
N LEU A 117 -5.54 12.51 0.28
CA LEU A 117 -4.77 11.58 1.10
C LEU A 117 -3.31 12.04 1.25
N LEU A 118 -2.63 12.32 0.14
CA LEU A 118 -1.24 12.76 0.18
C LEU A 118 -1.10 14.14 0.83
N THR A 119 -2.07 15.04 0.65
CA THR A 119 -2.09 16.34 1.34
C THR A 119 -2.11 16.17 2.86
N VAL A 120 -3.00 15.33 3.39
CA VAL A 120 -3.11 15.09 4.85
C VAL A 120 -1.85 14.46 5.40
N LEU A 121 -1.28 13.46 4.72
CA LEU A 121 -0.08 12.78 5.20
C LEU A 121 1.16 13.67 5.12
N ALA A 122 1.29 14.46 4.06
CA ALA A 122 2.43 15.36 3.89
C ALA A 122 2.52 16.41 5.00
N ALA A 123 1.38 16.82 5.57
CA ALA A 123 1.35 17.77 6.68
C ALA A 123 2.02 17.23 7.96
N SER A 124 2.07 15.90 8.14
CA SER A 124 2.62 15.25 9.33
C SER A 124 4.01 14.62 9.09
N LEU A 125 4.57 14.71 7.88
CA LEU A 125 5.84 14.03 7.55
C LEU A 125 7.03 14.54 8.38
N ASP A 126 7.09 15.84 8.66
CA ASP A 126 8.19 16.45 9.41
C ASP A 126 8.23 15.97 10.88
N GLU A 127 7.14 15.40 11.37
CA GLU A 127 7.03 14.84 12.72
C GLU A 127 7.60 13.42 12.82
N ILE A 128 7.85 12.75 11.68
CA ILE A 128 8.34 11.36 11.63
C ILE A 128 9.66 11.19 10.85
N THR A 129 10.59 12.13 11.02
CA THR A 129 11.85 12.17 10.25
C THR A 129 12.86 11.07 10.60
N GLU A 130 12.76 10.45 11.77
CA GLU A 130 13.71 9.45 12.24
C GLU A 130 13.10 8.03 12.24
N PRO A 131 13.83 6.98 11.83
CA PRO A 131 13.37 5.60 11.96
C PRO A 131 12.89 5.28 13.39
N GLY A 132 11.66 4.79 13.52
CA GLY A 132 10.99 4.48 14.78
C GLY A 132 10.13 5.61 15.34
N SER A 133 10.11 6.80 14.74
CA SER A 133 9.20 7.88 15.11
C SER A 133 7.75 7.57 14.70
N VAL A 134 6.81 8.01 15.51
CA VAL A 134 5.37 7.84 15.32
C VAL A 134 4.67 9.17 15.56
N THR A 135 3.67 9.48 14.73
CA THR A 135 2.73 10.59 14.93
C THR A 135 1.30 10.15 14.60
N GLU A 136 0.35 11.09 14.61
CA GLU A 136 -1.04 10.90 14.20
C GLU A 136 -1.37 11.81 13.00
N THR A 137 -2.17 11.29 12.06
CA THR A 137 -2.69 12.07 10.93
C THR A 137 -3.92 12.89 11.32
N GLY A 138 -4.28 13.90 10.53
CA GLY A 138 -5.60 14.54 10.60
C GLY A 138 -5.71 15.71 11.59
N HIS A 139 -4.57 16.36 11.87
CA HIS A 139 -4.51 17.63 12.59
C HIS A 139 -4.95 18.83 11.72
#